data_AF-A0A524DIV5-F1
#
_entry.id   AF-A0A524DIV5-F1
#
_cell.length_a   1.000
_cell.length_b   1.000
_cell.length_c   1.000
_cell.angle_alpha   90.00
_cell.angle_beta   90.00
_cell.angle_gamma   90.00
#
_symmetry.space_group_name_H-M   'P 1'
#
loop_
_entity.id
_entity.type
_entity.pdbx_description
1 polymer ?
#
loop_
_entity_poly.entity_id
_entity_poly.type
_entity_poly.pdbx_seq_one_letter_code
_entity_poly.pdbx_strand_id
1 'polypeptide(L)'
;MSDKDIINKEYKEKLKKKIKEQLKKELVEEIFQELKLEEDELTSEISTIIKNKPQPKIKESNVEPGVEITPPEFVEKEKNLFISVQAILKIASHALKYAHSKIPKHKWVEVIGLLAGYMDYENKVLYIEDAYPMGHGSAIYAEIKDYKNFVRAFNDIKKNNLFICGWYHSHPSYGTFMSDEDIGTQTRYQKLWKKAVALVIDPYEIDGTSLGFEIYRANLETREWFPLSFDIKGDLDVRMLPEILAFMNPIIEGKPAYLEYDEL
;
A
#
# COMPACT_ATOMS: atom_id res chain seq x y z
N MET A 1 46.14 13.50 -5.41
CA MET A 1 44.94 14.36 -5.50
C MET A 1 45.24 15.61 -4.69
N SER A 2 44.98 16.79 -5.24
CA SER A 2 45.30 18.06 -4.57
C SER A 2 44.31 18.33 -3.43
N ASP A 3 44.73 18.99 -2.35
CA ASP A 3 43.84 19.35 -1.22
C ASP A 3 42.62 20.17 -1.67
N LYS A 4 42.74 20.92 -2.79
CA LYS A 4 41.63 21.64 -3.40
C LYS A 4 40.57 20.70 -4.01
N ASP A 5 40.95 19.52 -4.49
CA ASP A 5 40.04 18.55 -5.09
C ASP A 5 39.21 17.84 -4.01
N ILE A 6 39.80 17.61 -2.84
CA ILE A 6 39.14 17.00 -1.68
C ILE A 6 38.10 17.97 -1.09
N ILE A 7 38.48 19.24 -0.88
CA ILE A 7 37.59 20.28 -0.37
C ILE A 7 36.39 20.52 -1.32
N ASN A 8 36.62 20.55 -2.62
CA ASN A 8 35.57 20.77 -3.62
C ASN A 8 34.58 19.58 -3.68
N LYS A 9 35.06 18.35 -3.50
CA LYS A 9 34.21 17.15 -3.42
C LYS A 9 33.35 17.17 -2.16
N GLU A 10 33.92 17.52 -1.00
CA GLU A 10 33.18 17.59 0.26
C GLU A 10 32.11 18.69 0.25
N TYR A 11 32.44 19.85 -0.35
CA TYR A 11 31.49 20.95 -0.52
C TYR A 11 30.31 20.57 -1.42
N LYS A 12 30.57 19.89 -2.54
CA LYS A 12 29.51 19.38 -3.44
C LYS A 12 28.60 18.38 -2.76
N GLU A 13 29.12 17.48 -1.95
CA GLU A 13 28.30 16.49 -1.22
C GLU A 13 27.45 17.15 -0.13
N LYS A 14 28.01 18.12 0.62
CA LYS A 14 27.23 18.94 1.57
C LYS A 14 26.12 19.73 0.86
N LEU A 15 26.41 20.33 -0.29
CA LEU A 15 25.42 21.08 -1.07
C LEU A 15 24.30 20.16 -1.61
N LYS A 16 24.64 18.99 -2.16
CA LYS A 16 23.66 17.99 -2.59
C LYS A 16 22.76 17.54 -1.44
N LYS A 17 23.34 17.27 -0.26
CA LYS A 17 22.57 16.87 0.92
C LYS A 17 21.58 17.95 1.33
N LYS A 18 22.03 19.22 1.35
CA LYS A 18 21.19 20.36 1.69
C LYS A 18 20.05 20.58 0.68
N ILE A 19 20.33 20.46 -0.62
CA ILE A 19 19.31 20.54 -1.68
C ILE A 19 18.30 19.39 -1.52
N LYS A 20 18.77 18.16 -1.24
CA LYS A 20 17.90 17.00 -1.04
C LYS A 20 16.99 17.17 0.18
N GLU A 21 17.51 17.70 1.28
CA GLU A 21 16.73 17.98 2.49
C GLU A 21 15.69 19.08 2.25
N GLN A 22 16.05 20.14 1.52
CA GLN A 22 15.14 21.23 1.19
C GLN A 22 14.00 20.76 0.28
N LEU A 23 14.31 20.02 -0.79
CA LEU A 23 13.30 19.45 -1.69
C LEU A 23 12.39 18.45 -0.97
N LYS A 24 12.93 17.64 -0.06
CA LYS A 24 12.13 16.74 0.77
C LYS A 24 11.14 17.51 1.64
N LYS A 25 11.56 18.65 2.20
CA LYS A 25 10.70 19.49 3.02
C LYS A 25 9.60 20.15 2.19
N GLU A 26 9.96 20.73 1.04
CA GLU A 26 9.01 21.36 0.11
C GLU A 26 7.95 20.36 -0.38
N LEU A 27 8.36 19.13 -0.74
CA LEU A 27 7.42 18.09 -1.18
C LEU A 27 6.51 17.60 -0.05
N VAL A 28 7.02 17.47 1.18
CA VAL A 28 6.20 17.11 2.34
C VAL A 28 5.19 18.23 2.64
N GLU A 29 5.58 19.49 2.50
CA GLU A 29 4.67 20.62 2.63
C GLU A 29 3.62 20.62 1.53
N GLU A 30 3.98 20.35 0.28
CA GLU A 30 3.04 20.24 -0.85
C GLU A 30 2.02 19.12 -0.65
N ILE A 31 2.48 17.91 -0.31
CA ILE A 31 1.61 16.77 0.03
C ILE A 31 0.68 17.12 1.20
N PHE A 32 1.21 17.78 2.23
CA PHE A 32 0.40 18.20 3.38
C PHE A 32 -0.66 19.22 2.99
N GLN A 33 -0.36 20.16 2.08
CA GLN A 33 -1.35 21.13 1.60
C GLN A 33 -2.42 20.47 0.72
N GLU A 34 -2.03 19.57 -0.20
CA GLU A 34 -3.00 18.84 -1.04
C GLU A 34 -3.96 18.01 -0.16
N LEU A 35 -3.45 17.25 0.80
CA LEU A 35 -4.28 16.45 1.72
C LEU A 35 -5.19 17.31 2.60
N LYS A 36 -4.72 18.50 2.99
CA LYS A 36 -5.53 19.44 3.77
C LYS A 36 -6.66 20.04 2.92
N LEU A 37 -6.39 20.37 1.66
CA LEU A 37 -7.40 20.85 0.72
C LEU A 37 -8.47 19.77 0.49
N GLU A 38 -8.07 18.51 0.32
CA GLU A 38 -9.00 17.38 0.22
C GLU A 38 -9.83 17.20 1.51
N GLU A 39 -9.21 17.30 2.70
CA GLU A 39 -9.94 17.23 3.99
C GLU A 39 -10.95 18.37 4.15
N ASP A 40 -10.60 19.58 3.74
CA ASP A 40 -11.47 20.75 3.78
C ASP A 40 -12.66 20.60 2.81
N GLU A 41 -12.41 20.11 1.58
CA GLU A 41 -13.46 19.77 0.60
C GLU A 41 -14.42 18.71 1.15
N LEU A 42 -13.88 17.59 1.65
CA LEU A 42 -14.65 16.50 2.30
C LEU A 42 -15.52 17.01 3.47
N THR A 43 -14.96 17.89 4.30
CA THR A 43 -15.68 18.44 5.46
C THR A 43 -16.82 19.35 5.02
N SER A 44 -16.61 20.14 3.96
CA SER A 44 -17.64 21.00 3.39
C SER A 44 -18.81 20.20 2.79
N GLU A 45 -18.53 19.10 2.11
CA GLU A 45 -19.54 18.20 1.53
C GLU A 45 -20.34 17.49 2.62
N ILE A 46 -19.68 16.94 3.64
CA ILE A 46 -20.33 16.31 4.79
C ILE A 46 -21.24 17.32 5.52
N SER A 47 -20.79 18.55 5.71
CA SER A 47 -21.59 19.60 6.36
C SER A 47 -22.86 19.95 5.57
N THR A 48 -22.78 19.87 4.24
CA THR A 48 -23.91 20.10 3.32
C THR A 48 -24.91 18.94 3.38
N ILE A 49 -24.41 17.71 3.44
CA ILE A 49 -25.24 16.50 3.57
C ILE A 49 -25.97 16.47 4.93
N ILE A 50 -25.29 16.85 6.02
CA ILE A 50 -25.90 16.90 7.36
C ILE A 50 -27.00 17.98 7.45
N LYS A 51 -26.82 19.13 6.79
CA LYS A 51 -27.85 20.18 6.73
C LYS A 51 -29.11 19.77 5.95
N ASN A 52 -29.00 18.79 5.05
CA ASN A 52 -30.09 18.36 4.18
C ASN A 52 -30.83 17.08 4.64
N LYS A 53 -30.49 16.51 5.80
CA LYS A 53 -31.15 15.30 6.32
C LYS A 53 -32.27 15.67 7.32
N PRO A 54 -33.51 15.16 7.16
CA PRO A 54 -34.58 15.42 8.13
C PRO A 54 -34.29 14.71 9.46
N GLN A 55 -34.45 15.43 10.58
CA GLN A 55 -34.22 14.92 11.94
C GLN A 55 -35.23 13.81 12.31
N PRO A 56 -34.81 12.70 12.95
CA PRO A 56 -35.73 11.72 13.50
C PRO A 56 -36.37 12.25 14.78
N LYS A 57 -37.71 12.18 14.87
CA LYS A 57 -38.46 12.40 16.11
C LYS A 57 -38.28 11.20 17.04
N ILE A 58 -37.73 11.46 18.23
CA ILE A 58 -37.63 10.49 19.32
C ILE A 58 -39.04 10.17 19.85
N LYS A 59 -39.39 8.89 19.97
CA LYS A 59 -40.50 8.42 20.80
C LYS A 59 -39.93 7.54 21.91
N GLU A 60 -40.25 7.89 23.14
CA GLU A 60 -39.97 7.12 24.35
C GLU A 60 -40.82 5.85 24.40
N SER A 61 -40.24 4.72 24.82
CA SER A 61 -40.99 3.64 25.48
C SER A 61 -40.07 2.69 26.24
N ASN A 62 -40.19 2.77 27.57
CA ASN A 62 -40.22 1.74 28.62
C ASN A 62 -39.51 0.38 28.43
N VAL A 63 -38.74 0.04 29.47
CA VAL A 63 -37.96 -1.19 29.68
C VAL A 63 -38.86 -2.33 30.17
N GLU A 64 -38.75 -3.52 29.56
CA GLU A 64 -39.10 -4.81 30.19
C GLU A 64 -37.91 -5.79 30.07
N PRO A 65 -37.63 -6.62 31.09
CA PRO A 65 -36.48 -7.52 31.12
C PRO A 65 -36.83 -8.93 30.61
N GLY A 66 -36.04 -9.42 29.65
CA GLY A 66 -36.08 -10.82 29.21
C GLY A 66 -35.85 -10.97 27.72
N VAL A 67 -34.59 -10.92 27.28
CA VAL A 67 -34.22 -11.33 25.92
C VAL A 67 -33.19 -12.44 26.01
N GLU A 68 -33.60 -13.63 25.57
CA GLU A 68 -32.73 -14.76 25.28
C GLU A 68 -31.60 -14.29 24.35
N ILE A 69 -30.35 -14.58 24.75
CA ILE A 69 -29.17 -14.25 23.96
C ILE A 69 -29.12 -15.25 22.79
N THR A 70 -29.73 -14.91 21.67
CA THR A 70 -29.42 -15.58 20.40
C THR A 70 -27.94 -15.33 20.08
N PRO A 71 -27.18 -16.33 19.60
CA PRO A 71 -25.81 -16.12 19.15
C PRO A 71 -25.81 -14.98 18.12
N PRO A 72 -24.80 -14.08 18.13
CA PRO A 72 -24.77 -12.99 17.18
C PRO A 72 -24.88 -13.57 15.77
N GLU A 73 -25.93 -13.16 15.05
CA GLU A 73 -26.03 -13.39 13.61
C GLU A 73 -24.70 -12.97 12.99
N PHE A 74 -24.12 -13.85 12.16
CA PHE A 74 -22.97 -13.50 11.34
C PHE A 74 -23.39 -12.35 10.42
N VAL A 75 -23.16 -11.12 10.87
CA VAL A 75 -23.20 -9.95 10.00
C VAL A 75 -22.02 -10.13 9.06
N GLU A 76 -22.28 -10.49 7.80
CA GLU A 76 -21.30 -10.38 6.74
C GLU A 76 -20.70 -8.97 6.85
N LYS A 77 -19.42 -8.88 7.26
CA LYS A 77 -18.71 -7.60 7.26
C LYS A 77 -18.75 -7.12 5.82
N GLU A 78 -19.50 -6.06 5.55
CA GLU A 78 -19.52 -5.39 4.25
C GLU A 78 -18.06 -5.17 3.80
N LYS A 79 -17.69 -5.82 2.70
CA LYS A 79 -16.33 -5.77 2.17
C LYS A 79 -16.12 -4.40 1.53
N ASN A 80 -15.53 -3.50 2.30
CA ASN A 80 -15.29 -2.12 1.92
C ASN A 80 -13.94 -1.92 1.22
N LEU A 81 -13.37 -2.98 0.64
CA LEU A 81 -12.06 -2.94 0.00
C LEU A 81 -12.02 -3.88 -1.21
N PHE A 82 -11.59 -3.35 -2.35
CA PHE A 82 -11.25 -4.13 -3.54
C PHE A 82 -9.78 -3.91 -3.89
N ILE A 83 -9.12 -4.96 -4.38
CA ILE A 83 -7.77 -4.88 -4.93
C ILE A 83 -7.76 -5.43 -6.35
N SER A 84 -7.17 -4.68 -7.29
CA SER A 84 -7.13 -5.09 -8.69
C SER A 84 -6.15 -6.26 -8.91
N VAL A 85 -6.42 -7.09 -9.91
CA VAL A 85 -5.48 -8.13 -10.37
C VAL A 85 -4.13 -7.52 -10.73
N GLN A 86 -4.12 -6.33 -11.34
CA GLN A 86 -2.89 -5.61 -11.67
C GLN A 86 -2.04 -5.31 -10.42
N ALA A 87 -2.65 -4.79 -9.36
CA ALA A 87 -1.96 -4.50 -8.11
C ALA A 87 -1.38 -5.78 -7.50
N ILE A 88 -2.19 -6.86 -7.44
CA ILE A 88 -1.74 -8.18 -6.95
C ILE A 88 -0.52 -8.66 -7.72
N LEU A 89 -0.59 -8.68 -9.05
CA LEU A 89 0.51 -9.18 -9.89
C LEU A 89 1.78 -8.34 -9.72
N LYS A 90 1.67 -7.01 -9.63
CA LYS A 90 2.85 -6.14 -9.40
C LYS A 90 3.49 -6.37 -8.03
N ILE A 91 2.69 -6.52 -6.97
CA ILE A 91 3.17 -6.78 -5.61
C ILE A 91 3.86 -8.15 -5.56
N ALA A 92 3.20 -9.20 -6.05
CA ALA A 92 3.73 -10.55 -6.09
C ALA A 92 5.01 -10.64 -6.92
N SER A 93 5.02 -10.02 -8.11
CA SER A 93 6.21 -9.93 -8.96
C SER A 93 7.38 -9.24 -8.26
N HIS A 94 7.11 -8.15 -7.52
CA HIS A 94 8.14 -7.45 -6.78
C HIS A 94 8.72 -8.29 -5.65
N ALA A 95 7.89 -8.97 -4.86
CA ALA A 95 8.34 -9.85 -3.78
C ALA A 95 9.15 -11.04 -4.33
N LEU A 96 8.64 -11.73 -5.35
CA LEU A 96 9.31 -12.89 -5.97
C LEU A 96 10.63 -12.53 -6.64
N LYS A 97 10.78 -11.31 -7.15
CA LYS A 97 12.07 -10.83 -7.68
C LYS A 97 13.21 -10.98 -6.67
N TYR A 98 12.92 -10.82 -5.38
CA TYR A 98 13.91 -10.82 -4.31
C TYR A 98 13.86 -12.05 -3.40
N ALA A 99 12.76 -12.80 -3.42
CA ALA A 99 12.59 -14.03 -2.66
C ALA A 99 11.76 -15.06 -3.43
N HIS A 100 12.44 -16.03 -4.05
CA HIS A 100 11.81 -17.18 -4.68
C HIS A 100 12.73 -18.41 -4.66
N SER A 101 12.23 -19.56 -5.09
CA SER A 101 12.90 -20.86 -4.97
C SER A 101 14.27 -20.97 -5.65
N LYS A 102 14.58 -20.15 -6.66
CA LYS A 102 15.89 -20.15 -7.34
C LYS A 102 16.93 -19.25 -6.66
N ILE A 103 16.51 -18.41 -5.71
CA ILE A 103 17.39 -17.60 -4.87
C ILE A 103 17.62 -18.38 -3.56
N PRO A 104 18.87 -18.62 -3.13
CA PRO A 104 19.12 -19.24 -1.83
C PRO A 104 18.45 -18.44 -0.70
N LYS A 105 17.75 -19.12 0.22
CA LYS A 105 16.96 -18.47 1.29
C LYS A 105 17.73 -17.42 2.10
N HIS A 106 19.02 -17.64 2.37
CA HIS A 106 19.87 -16.68 3.08
C HIS A 106 20.13 -15.37 2.33
N LYS A 107 19.74 -15.27 1.05
CA LYS A 107 19.82 -14.07 0.21
C LYS A 107 18.45 -13.41 0.00
N TRP A 108 17.37 -13.98 0.54
CA TRP A 108 16.05 -13.37 0.45
C TRP A 108 16.08 -12.05 1.21
N VAL A 109 15.45 -11.03 0.63
CA VAL A 109 15.33 -9.69 1.23
C VAL A 109 13.90 -9.22 1.14
N GLU A 110 13.51 -8.38 2.09
CA GLU A 110 12.19 -7.78 2.12
C GLU A 110 12.09 -6.68 1.06
N VAL A 111 10.89 -6.45 0.56
CA VAL A 111 10.56 -5.36 -0.36
C VAL A 111 9.58 -4.39 0.28
N ILE A 112 9.51 -3.17 -0.24
CA ILE A 112 8.49 -2.18 0.13
C ILE A 112 7.99 -1.42 -1.10
N GLY A 113 6.73 -1.03 -1.09
CA GLY A 113 6.13 -0.19 -2.13
C GLY A 113 4.88 0.57 -1.70
N LEU A 114 4.35 1.36 -2.61
CA LEU A 114 3.13 2.14 -2.42
C LEU A 114 1.92 1.41 -3.00
N LEU A 115 0.77 1.62 -2.37
CA LEU A 115 -0.55 1.24 -2.90
C LEU A 115 -1.26 2.50 -3.38
N ALA A 116 -1.80 2.45 -4.58
CA ALA A 116 -2.52 3.56 -5.19
C ALA A 116 -3.94 3.14 -5.57
N GLY A 117 -4.89 4.05 -5.34
CA GLY A 117 -6.29 3.74 -5.46
C GLY A 117 -7.18 4.97 -5.50
N TYR A 118 -8.49 4.73 -5.47
CA TYR A 118 -9.49 5.76 -5.27
C TYR A 118 -10.54 5.31 -4.24
N MET A 119 -11.26 6.27 -3.68
CA MET A 119 -12.30 6.03 -2.70
C MET A 119 -13.65 6.34 -3.31
N ASP A 120 -14.55 5.36 -3.29
CA ASP A 120 -15.98 5.63 -3.49
C ASP A 120 -16.54 6.09 -2.15
N TYR A 121 -16.80 7.39 -2.02
CA TYR A 121 -17.28 7.98 -0.78
C TYR A 121 -18.76 7.70 -0.51
N GLU A 122 -19.56 7.46 -1.55
CA GLU A 122 -20.98 7.14 -1.42
C GLU A 122 -21.16 5.75 -0.80
N ASN A 123 -20.47 4.76 -1.37
CA ASN A 123 -20.52 3.38 -0.91
C ASN A 123 -19.48 3.06 0.18
N LYS A 124 -18.57 4.01 0.48
CA LYS A 124 -17.47 3.89 1.45
C LYS A 124 -16.48 2.76 1.13
N VAL A 125 -16.28 2.47 -0.15
CA VAL A 125 -15.42 1.40 -0.65
C VAL A 125 -14.08 1.96 -1.12
N LEU A 126 -12.99 1.36 -0.65
CA LEU A 126 -11.64 1.63 -1.16
C LEU A 126 -11.32 0.68 -2.32
N TYR A 127 -10.90 1.24 -3.45
CA TYR A 127 -10.38 0.48 -4.58
C TYR A 127 -8.88 0.67 -4.71
N ILE A 128 -8.10 -0.37 -4.44
CA ILE A 128 -6.65 -0.41 -4.68
C ILE A 128 -6.45 -0.84 -6.14
N GLU A 129 -6.18 0.13 -7.01
CA GLU A 129 -6.08 -0.08 -8.45
C GLU A 129 -4.67 -0.44 -8.90
N ASP A 130 -3.64 0.04 -8.21
CA ASP A 130 -2.25 -0.17 -8.63
C ASP A 130 -1.26 -0.24 -7.46
N ALA A 131 -0.06 -0.77 -7.75
CA ALA A 131 1.03 -0.87 -6.80
C ALA A 131 2.36 -0.43 -7.43
N TYR A 132 3.17 0.28 -6.65
CA TYR A 132 4.42 0.88 -7.10
C TYR A 132 5.61 0.39 -6.25
N PRO A 133 6.48 -0.47 -6.79
CA PRO A 133 7.72 -0.92 -6.14
C PRO A 133 8.65 0.24 -5.77
N MET A 134 8.97 0.44 -4.49
CA MET A 134 9.82 1.56 -4.03
C MET A 134 11.23 1.13 -3.60
N GLY A 135 11.39 -0.09 -3.09
CA GLY A 135 12.69 -0.55 -2.62
C GLY A 135 12.70 -1.98 -2.12
N HIS A 136 13.89 -2.42 -1.74
CA HIS A 136 14.20 -3.72 -1.17
C HIS A 136 15.36 -3.58 -0.18
N GLY A 137 15.43 -4.42 0.85
CA GLY A 137 16.45 -4.33 1.90
C GLY A 137 16.02 -5.00 3.20
N SER A 138 16.72 -4.69 4.30
CA SER A 138 16.25 -5.07 5.65
C SER A 138 15.20 -4.07 6.14
N ALA A 139 14.23 -4.52 6.95
CA ALA A 139 13.18 -3.74 7.63
C ALA A 139 13.62 -2.36 8.18
N ILE A 140 14.90 -2.19 8.50
CA ILE A 140 15.47 -0.96 9.09
C ILE A 140 15.96 0.05 8.04
N TYR A 141 16.22 -0.37 6.79
CA TYR A 141 16.88 0.45 5.75
C TYR A 141 16.26 0.33 4.37
N ALA A 142 14.92 0.27 4.28
CA ALA A 142 14.24 0.71 3.08
C ALA A 142 14.35 2.25 2.93
N GLU A 143 15.58 2.76 2.90
CA GLU A 143 15.83 4.10 2.43
C GLU A 143 15.31 4.14 0.99
N ILE A 144 14.44 5.11 0.71
CA ILE A 144 14.13 5.56 -0.65
C ILE A 144 15.46 6.06 -1.24
N LYS A 145 16.30 5.12 -1.68
CA LYS A 145 17.62 5.38 -2.26
C LYS A 145 17.48 6.16 -3.56
N ASP A 146 16.29 6.14 -4.16
CA ASP A 146 16.03 6.78 -5.43
C ASP A 146 14.78 7.67 -5.37
N TYR A 147 14.99 8.93 -4.94
CA TYR A 147 13.97 9.98 -4.99
C TYR A 147 13.30 10.09 -6.36
N LYS A 148 14.02 9.75 -7.44
CA LYS A 148 13.46 9.73 -8.80
C LYS A 148 12.35 8.69 -8.97
N ASN A 149 12.48 7.52 -8.34
CA ASN A 149 11.45 6.49 -8.40
C ASN A 149 10.17 6.92 -7.68
N PHE A 150 10.32 7.60 -6.55
CA PHE A 150 9.17 8.17 -5.84
C PHE A 150 8.47 9.26 -6.68
N VAL A 151 9.22 10.22 -7.23
CA VAL A 151 8.64 11.28 -8.08
C VAL A 151 7.95 10.68 -9.31
N ARG A 152 8.55 9.67 -9.94
CA ARG A 152 7.93 8.97 -11.07
C ARG A 152 6.62 8.30 -10.66
N ALA A 153 6.63 7.54 -9.57
CA ALA A 153 5.42 6.89 -9.08
C ALA A 153 4.34 7.92 -8.70
N PHE A 154 4.70 9.01 -8.03
CA PHE A 154 3.75 10.08 -7.69
C PHE A 154 3.13 10.70 -8.95
N ASN A 155 3.93 11.01 -9.96
CA ASN A 155 3.43 11.53 -11.24
C ASN A 155 2.52 10.53 -11.96
N ASP A 156 2.88 9.25 -11.97
CA ASP A 156 2.08 8.19 -12.59
C ASP A 156 0.75 8.00 -11.83
N ILE A 157 0.76 8.04 -10.50
CA ILE A 157 -0.43 7.97 -9.64
C ILE A 157 -1.38 9.14 -9.96
N LYS A 158 -0.85 10.37 -9.96
CA LYS A 158 -1.63 11.58 -10.25
C LYS A 158 -2.19 11.58 -11.66
N LYS A 159 -1.41 11.13 -12.65
CA LYS A 159 -1.86 11.01 -14.05
C LYS A 159 -3.05 10.06 -14.22
N ASN A 160 -3.15 9.04 -13.37
CA ASN A 160 -4.26 8.09 -13.38
C ASN A 160 -5.42 8.50 -12.45
N ASN A 161 -5.42 9.72 -11.90
CA ASN A 161 -6.40 10.19 -10.92
C ASN A 161 -6.53 9.27 -9.69
N LEU A 162 -5.41 8.67 -9.28
CA LEU A 162 -5.33 7.86 -8.06
C LEU A 162 -4.62 8.67 -6.97
N PHE A 163 -4.78 8.24 -5.72
CA PHE A 163 -4.01 8.74 -4.58
C PHE A 163 -3.30 7.58 -3.86
N ILE A 164 -2.29 7.91 -3.05
CA ILE A 164 -1.58 6.93 -2.23
C ILE A 164 -2.50 6.50 -1.08
N CYS A 165 -3.09 5.32 -1.19
CA CYS A 165 -4.05 4.79 -0.21
C CYS A 165 -3.42 3.84 0.81
N GLY A 166 -2.12 3.57 0.71
CA GLY A 166 -1.43 2.69 1.61
C GLY A 166 -0.03 2.32 1.14
N TRP A 167 0.50 1.27 1.74
CA TRP A 167 1.81 0.73 1.44
C TRP A 167 1.79 -0.79 1.55
N TYR A 168 2.79 -1.44 0.97
CA TYR A 168 3.00 -2.86 1.15
C TYR A 168 4.45 -3.17 1.45
N HIS A 169 4.68 -4.27 2.15
CA HIS A 169 6.01 -4.87 2.29
C HIS A 169 5.91 -6.40 2.26
N SER A 170 7.05 -7.07 2.18
CA SER A 170 7.08 -8.54 2.18
C SER A 170 7.74 -9.12 3.42
N HIS A 171 7.28 -10.29 3.83
CA HIS A 171 7.89 -11.13 4.86
C HIS A 171 8.24 -12.52 4.29
N PRO A 172 9.39 -12.67 3.58
CA PRO A 172 9.71 -13.94 2.94
C PRO A 172 9.90 -15.09 3.95
N SER A 173 8.99 -16.06 3.92
CA SER A 173 8.91 -17.21 4.84
C SER A 173 8.63 -16.92 6.31
N TYR A 174 8.05 -15.76 6.64
CA TYR A 174 7.59 -15.48 8.01
C TYR A 174 6.06 -15.53 8.16
N GLY A 175 5.32 -15.60 7.06
CA GLY A 175 3.88 -15.45 7.02
C GLY A 175 3.41 -13.98 7.03
N THR A 176 2.10 -13.80 6.97
CA THR A 176 1.44 -12.51 6.72
C THR A 176 0.97 -11.82 7.99
N PHE A 177 1.91 -11.40 8.85
CA PHE A 177 1.62 -10.62 10.06
C PHE A 177 2.26 -9.23 10.02
N MET A 178 1.79 -8.31 10.86
CA MET A 178 2.35 -6.97 11.02
C MET A 178 3.19 -6.88 12.30
N SER A 179 4.38 -6.29 12.21
CA SER A 179 5.30 -6.11 13.35
C SER A 179 5.00 -4.84 14.16
N ASP A 180 5.65 -4.71 15.33
CA ASP A 180 5.62 -3.48 16.13
C ASP A 180 6.34 -2.33 15.43
N GLU A 181 7.37 -2.61 14.62
CA GLU A 181 8.07 -1.62 13.82
C GLU A 181 7.17 -1.03 12.72
N ASP A 182 6.30 -1.86 12.12
CA ASP A 182 5.39 -1.45 11.05
C ASP A 182 4.38 -0.40 11.50
N ILE A 183 4.06 -0.34 12.81
CA ILE A 183 3.12 0.65 13.35
C ILE A 183 3.64 2.07 13.15
N GLY A 184 4.96 2.25 13.15
CA GLY A 184 5.59 3.55 12.94
C GLY A 184 5.38 4.04 11.52
N THR A 185 5.52 3.15 10.54
CA THR A 185 5.21 3.43 9.14
C THR A 185 3.72 3.68 8.97
N GLN A 186 2.87 2.80 9.50
CA GLN A 186 1.42 2.93 9.39
C GLN A 186 0.88 4.20 10.04
N THR A 187 1.43 4.62 11.17
CA THR A 187 1.09 5.90 11.81
C THR A 187 1.34 7.08 10.89
N ARG A 188 2.42 7.06 10.09
CA ARG A 188 2.71 8.14 9.12
C ARG A 188 1.66 8.15 8.00
N TYR A 189 1.31 7.00 7.44
CA TYR A 189 0.29 6.90 6.40
C TYR A 189 -1.11 7.26 6.93
N GLN A 190 -1.51 6.78 8.11
CA GLN A 190 -2.82 7.09 8.71
C GLN A 190 -2.95 8.54 9.21
N LYS A 191 -1.83 9.24 9.43
CA LYS A 191 -1.84 10.70 9.65
C LYS A 191 -2.12 11.48 8.38
N LEU A 192 -1.63 11.00 7.23
CA LEU A 192 -1.89 11.60 5.92
C LEU A 192 -3.32 11.28 5.45
N TRP A 193 -3.74 10.02 5.61
CA TRP A 193 -5.10 9.59 5.28
C TRP A 193 -5.58 8.52 6.27
N LYS A 194 -6.59 8.85 7.09
CA LYS A 194 -7.04 8.01 8.24
C LYS A 194 -7.41 6.57 7.87
N LYS A 195 -7.81 6.31 6.62
CA LYS A 195 -8.21 4.99 6.12
C LYS A 195 -7.08 4.21 5.46
N ALA A 196 -5.85 4.72 5.48
CA ALA A 196 -4.70 4.07 4.85
C ALA A 196 -4.52 2.63 5.31
N VAL A 197 -4.09 1.78 4.39
CA VAL A 197 -3.93 0.33 4.61
C VAL A 197 -2.47 -0.09 4.50
N ALA A 198 -2.14 -1.21 5.14
CA ALA A 198 -0.85 -1.88 5.01
C ALA A 198 -1.08 -3.28 4.47
N LEU A 199 -0.39 -3.68 3.41
CA LEU A 199 -0.44 -5.03 2.86
C LEU A 199 0.89 -5.73 3.16
N VAL A 200 0.84 -6.92 3.74
CA VAL A 200 2.03 -7.77 3.94
C VAL A 200 1.92 -8.99 3.05
N ILE A 201 2.95 -9.27 2.26
CA ILE A 201 3.02 -10.42 1.36
C ILE A 201 4.14 -11.38 1.74
N ASP A 202 3.85 -12.66 1.91
CA ASP A 202 4.85 -13.71 1.92
C ASP A 202 4.88 -14.41 0.55
N PRO A 203 5.92 -14.15 -0.29
CA PRO A 203 6.02 -14.81 -1.59
C PRO A 203 6.17 -16.34 -1.49
N TYR A 204 6.52 -16.89 -0.32
CA TYR A 204 6.57 -18.33 -0.10
C TYR A 204 5.18 -18.98 0.00
N GLU A 205 4.16 -18.20 0.37
CA GLU A 205 2.77 -18.68 0.50
C GLU A 205 1.97 -18.57 -0.80
N ILE A 206 2.58 -18.05 -1.89
CA ILE A 206 1.98 -18.04 -3.22
C ILE A 206 2.13 -19.44 -3.85
N ASP A 207 1.25 -20.36 -3.44
CA ASP A 207 1.33 -21.79 -3.78
C ASP A 207 0.18 -22.30 -4.64
N GLY A 208 -0.72 -21.40 -5.07
CA GLY A 208 -1.91 -21.73 -5.84
C GLY A 208 -3.18 -21.92 -5.00
N THR A 209 -3.05 -21.93 -3.68
CA THR A 209 -4.18 -21.96 -2.74
C THR A 209 -4.39 -20.63 -2.03
N SER A 210 -3.32 -19.86 -1.88
CA SER A 210 -3.32 -18.52 -1.28
C SER A 210 -2.77 -17.48 -2.26
N LEU A 211 -3.22 -16.23 -2.09
CA LEU A 211 -2.61 -15.06 -2.71
C LEU A 211 -1.26 -14.70 -2.04
N GLY A 212 -0.98 -15.30 -0.88
CA GLY A 212 0.23 -15.06 -0.08
C GLY A 212 0.26 -13.69 0.59
N PHE A 213 -0.86 -12.97 0.70
CA PHE A 213 -0.88 -11.66 1.36
C PHE A 213 -2.14 -11.44 2.20
N GLU A 214 -2.00 -10.54 3.17
CA GLU A 214 -3.12 -9.98 3.93
C GLU A 214 -3.06 -8.45 3.96
N ILE A 215 -4.21 -7.82 4.16
CA ILE A 215 -4.35 -6.37 4.26
C ILE A 215 -4.81 -6.02 5.66
N TYR A 216 -4.13 -5.06 6.27
CA TYR A 216 -4.33 -4.63 7.64
C TYR A 216 -4.60 -3.14 7.74
N ARG A 217 -5.23 -2.77 8.85
CA ARG A 217 -5.23 -1.40 9.36
C ARG A 217 -4.91 -1.44 10.85
N ALA A 218 -4.37 -0.33 11.37
CA ALA A 218 -4.03 -0.22 12.78
C ALA A 218 -4.99 0.72 13.52
N ASN A 219 -5.39 0.35 14.73
CA ASN A 219 -5.86 1.31 15.72
C ASN A 219 -4.63 1.98 16.34
N LEU A 220 -4.41 3.26 16.08
CA LEU A 220 -3.20 3.97 16.53
C LEU A 220 -3.21 4.27 18.04
N GLU A 221 -4.38 4.27 18.68
CA GLU A 221 -4.50 4.50 20.12
C GLU A 221 -4.12 3.24 20.90
N THR A 222 -4.65 2.08 20.49
CA THR A 222 -4.34 0.78 21.12
C THR A 222 -3.08 0.14 20.57
N ARG A 223 -2.58 0.61 19.42
CA ARG A 223 -1.48 0.02 18.62
C ARG A 223 -1.78 -1.41 18.16
N GLU A 224 -3.06 -1.75 18.01
CA GLU A 224 -3.49 -3.07 17.56
C GLU A 224 -3.75 -3.10 16.06
N TRP A 225 -3.34 -4.19 15.43
CA TRP A 225 -3.62 -4.49 14.04
C TRP A 225 -4.91 -5.27 13.90
N PHE A 226 -5.69 -4.96 12.87
CA PHE A 226 -6.85 -5.75 12.49
C PHE A 226 -6.86 -6.03 10.98
N PRO A 227 -7.14 -7.27 10.57
CA PRO A 227 -7.21 -7.64 9.17
C PRO A 227 -8.46 -7.03 8.53
N LEU A 228 -8.32 -6.64 7.27
CA LEU A 228 -9.38 -6.13 6.41
C LEU A 228 -9.76 -7.21 5.41
N SER A 229 -11.05 -7.54 5.37
CA SER A 229 -11.60 -8.36 4.28
C SER A 229 -11.62 -7.55 2.99
N PHE A 230 -11.31 -8.22 1.87
CA PHE A 230 -11.26 -7.60 0.56
C PHE A 230 -11.79 -8.55 -0.52
N ASP A 231 -12.17 -7.97 -1.65
CA ASP A 231 -12.48 -8.69 -2.88
C ASP A 231 -11.49 -8.34 -4.00
N ILE A 232 -11.39 -9.21 -4.99
CA ILE A 232 -10.53 -9.00 -6.16
C ILE A 232 -11.36 -8.33 -7.26
N LYS A 233 -10.85 -7.20 -7.77
CA LYS A 233 -11.40 -6.55 -8.95
C LYS A 233 -10.73 -7.13 -10.20
N GLY A 234 -11.49 -7.94 -10.94
CA GLY A 234 -11.05 -8.63 -12.16
C GLY A 234 -10.94 -10.15 -11.96
N ASP A 235 -10.70 -10.87 -13.05
CA ASP A 235 -10.63 -12.33 -13.04
C ASP A 235 -9.22 -12.80 -12.71
N LEU A 236 -9.03 -13.36 -11.51
CA LEU A 236 -7.80 -14.02 -11.11
C LEU A 236 -8.12 -15.38 -10.48
N ASP A 237 -7.74 -16.45 -11.17
CA ASP A 237 -7.72 -17.78 -10.57
C ASP A 237 -6.44 -17.92 -9.74
N VAL A 238 -6.60 -17.98 -8.41
CA VAL A 238 -5.49 -18.13 -7.46
C VAL A 238 -4.63 -19.35 -7.79
N ARG A 239 -5.22 -20.42 -8.34
CA ARG A 239 -4.51 -21.65 -8.72
C ARG A 239 -3.52 -21.43 -9.85
N MET A 240 -3.78 -20.46 -10.72
CA MET A 240 -2.90 -20.11 -11.84
C MET A 240 -1.83 -19.09 -11.45
N LEU A 241 -1.94 -18.46 -10.27
CA LEU A 241 -1.03 -17.41 -9.85
C LEU A 241 0.45 -17.85 -9.84
N PRO A 242 0.83 -19.05 -9.34
CA PRO A 242 2.22 -19.51 -9.43
C PRO A 242 2.73 -19.64 -10.86
N GLU A 243 1.88 -20.13 -11.78
CA GLU A 243 2.24 -20.31 -13.20
C GLU A 243 2.38 -18.96 -13.92
N ILE A 244 1.45 -18.03 -13.68
CA ILE A 244 1.49 -16.66 -14.22
C ILE A 244 2.78 -15.97 -13.77
N LEU A 245 3.12 -16.05 -12.49
CA LEU A 245 4.32 -15.42 -11.95
C LEU A 245 5.60 -16.11 -12.45
N ALA A 246 5.58 -17.44 -12.60
CA ALA A 246 6.68 -18.17 -13.21
C ALA A 246 6.94 -17.74 -14.66
N PHE A 247 5.88 -17.46 -15.42
CA PHE A 247 5.96 -16.92 -16.78
C PHE A 247 6.49 -15.48 -16.80
N MET A 248 6.14 -14.65 -15.83
CA MET A 248 6.59 -13.25 -15.73
C MET A 248 8.05 -13.10 -15.24
N ASN A 249 8.60 -14.11 -14.54
CA ASN A 249 9.95 -14.05 -13.95
C ASN A 249 11.06 -13.56 -14.89
N PRO A 250 11.17 -14.01 -16.16
CA PRO A 250 12.17 -13.49 -17.08
C PRO A 250 12.07 -11.98 -17.29
N ILE A 251 10.84 -11.45 -17.46
CA ILE A 251 10.58 -10.01 -17.62
C ILE A 251 11.03 -9.24 -16.37
N ILE A 252 10.71 -9.77 -15.20
CA ILE A 252 11.04 -9.18 -13.90
C ILE A 252 12.56 -9.10 -13.67
N GLU A 253 13.30 -10.10 -14.17
CA GLU A 253 14.77 -10.16 -14.18
C GLU A 253 15.40 -9.27 -15.26
N GLY A 254 14.61 -8.55 -16.07
CA GLY A 254 15.10 -7.75 -17.18
C GLY A 254 15.57 -8.57 -18.38
N LYS A 255 15.17 -9.84 -18.44
CA LYS A 255 15.38 -10.71 -19.59
C LYS A 255 14.17 -10.59 -20.51
N PRO A 256 14.37 -10.55 -21.83
CA PRO A 256 13.24 -10.56 -22.76
C PRO A 256 12.45 -11.86 -22.59
N ALA A 257 11.15 -11.75 -22.30
CA ALA A 257 10.23 -12.88 -22.41
C ALA A 257 9.75 -12.91 -23.85
N TYR A 258 10.48 -13.63 -24.70
CA TYR A 258 10.15 -13.92 -26.09
C TYR A 258 10.10 -12.69 -27.02
N LEU A 259 11.09 -12.62 -27.92
CA LEU A 259 10.88 -12.10 -29.27
C LEU A 259 10.36 -13.29 -30.07
N GLU A 260 9.11 -13.26 -30.52
CA GLU A 260 8.80 -14.02 -31.73
C GLU A 260 9.50 -13.30 -32.88
N TYR A 261 10.52 -13.97 -33.44
CA TYR A 261 11.26 -13.55 -34.63
C TYR A 261 10.36 -13.74 -35.86
N ASP A 262 10.50 -12.90 -36.89
CA ASP A 262 9.98 -13.16 -38.24
C ASP A 262 8.46 -13.13 -38.44
N GLU A 263 7.82 -11.99 -38.13
CA GLU A 263 6.79 -11.43 -39.04
C GLU A 263 7.36 -10.18 -39.74
N LEU A 264 8.20 -10.47 -40.75
CA LEU A 264 8.80 -9.63 -41.81
C LEU A 264 10.11 -8.87 -41.54
#